data_AF-A0A447TE82-F1
#
_entry.id   AF-A0A447TE82-F1
#
_cell.length_a   1.000
_cell.length_b   1.000
_cell.length_c   1.000
_cell.angle_alpha   90.00
_cell.angle_beta   90.00
_cell.angle_gamma   90.00
#
_symmetry.space_group_name_H-M   'P 1'
#
loop_
_entity.id
_entity.type
_entity.pdbx_description
1 polymer ?
#
loop_
_entity_poly.entity_id
_entity_poly.type
_entity_poly.pdbx_seq_one_letter_code
_entity_poly.pdbx_strand_id
1 'polypeptide(L)'
;MFNVNGTLTARAVVSQRVPEGMTLMYHAQEKIVNVPGAEVSGKRGGIHNSVTRAVTKPTHMIGGYAQLAWGFNYYGTVGANRDEFVVVRKMDKVDWMDQPAGDKQ
;
A
#
# COMPACT_ATOMS: atom_id res chain seq x y z
N MET A 1 4.41 -0.64 8.19
CA MET A 1 2.96 -0.95 8.16
C MET A 1 2.78 -2.20 7.33
N PHE A 2 1.87 -3.09 7.70
CA PHE A 2 1.66 -4.34 6.97
C PHE A 2 0.26 -4.90 7.17
N ASN A 3 -0.17 -5.77 6.27
CA ASN A 3 -1.36 -6.61 6.38
C ASN A 3 -1.16 -7.89 5.54
N VAL A 4 -2.25 -8.59 5.23
CA VAL A 4 -2.22 -9.83 4.43
C VAL A 4 -1.72 -9.62 2.99
N ASN A 5 -1.82 -8.40 2.44
CA ASN A 5 -1.42 -8.10 1.06
C ASN A 5 0.08 -7.86 0.96
N GLY A 6 0.70 -7.29 2.00
CA GLY A 6 2.13 -7.05 2.02
C GLY A 6 2.58 -6.10 3.13
N THR A 7 3.76 -5.50 2.94
CA THR A 7 4.43 -4.67 3.95
C THR A 7 5.14 -3.48 3.32
N LEU A 8 5.23 -2.39 4.07
CA LEU A 8 6.01 -1.20 3.75
C LEU A 8 6.74 -0.68 4.99
N THR A 9 7.86 -0.01 4.76
CA THR A 9 8.67 0.66 5.78
C THR A 9 8.67 2.16 5.52
N ALA A 10 8.48 2.97 6.55
CA ALA A 10 8.46 4.42 6.45
C ALA A 10 8.83 5.05 7.80
N ARG A 11 9.16 6.34 7.79
CA ARG A 11 9.30 7.15 9.00
C ARG A 11 7.95 7.74 9.38
N ALA A 12 7.65 7.74 10.69
CA ALA A 12 6.43 8.33 11.20
C ALA A 12 6.54 9.87 11.26
N VAL A 13 5.44 10.55 10.97
CA VAL A 13 5.23 11.97 11.24
C VAL A 13 4.11 12.06 12.27
N VAL A 14 4.44 12.44 13.49
CA VAL A 14 3.45 12.58 14.57
C VAL A 14 2.86 13.98 14.51
N SER A 15 1.54 14.09 14.43
CA SER A 15 0.87 15.38 14.33
C SER A 15 -0.51 15.32 14.97
N GLN A 16 -0.82 16.33 15.79
CA GLN A 16 -2.13 16.49 16.46
C GLN A 16 -3.30 16.56 15.47
N ARG A 17 -3.05 16.99 14.22
CA ARG A 17 -4.10 17.15 13.20
C ARG A 17 -4.67 15.83 12.68
N VAL A 18 -3.98 14.71 12.90
CA VAL A 18 -4.43 13.39 12.43
C VAL A 18 -5.23 12.76 13.56
N PRO A 19 -6.54 12.54 13.39
CA PRO A 19 -7.38 11.97 14.42
C PRO A 19 -7.00 10.51 14.72
N GLU A 20 -7.32 10.07 15.93
CA GLU A 20 -7.08 8.70 16.36
C GLU A 20 -7.85 7.69 15.49
N GLY A 21 -7.25 6.52 15.27
CA GLY A 21 -7.84 5.43 14.48
C GLY A 21 -7.53 5.48 12.98
N MET A 22 -6.90 6.54 12.48
CA MET A 22 -6.46 6.62 11.09
C MET A 22 -4.95 6.87 10.94
N THR A 23 -4.42 6.52 9.78
CA THR A 23 -3.07 6.86 9.36
C THR A 23 -3.09 7.41 7.94
N LEU A 24 -2.14 8.29 7.62
CA LEU A 24 -2.00 8.90 6.31
C LEU A 24 -0.60 8.66 5.77
N MET A 25 -0.51 7.90 4.68
CA MET A 25 0.64 7.91 3.78
C MET A 25 0.20 8.64 2.52
N TYR A 26 0.78 9.83 2.28
CA TYR A 26 0.47 10.61 1.09
C TYR A 26 0.73 9.78 -0.17
N HIS A 27 -0.06 9.96 -1.23
CA HIS A 27 0.01 9.04 -2.36
C HIS A 27 1.38 9.05 -3.05
N ALA A 28 1.84 7.85 -3.44
CA ALA A 28 2.98 7.62 -4.33
C ALA A 28 4.35 8.12 -3.85
N GLN A 29 4.78 7.77 -2.63
CA GLN A 29 6.23 7.66 -2.38
C GLN A 29 6.76 6.37 -3.03
N GLU A 30 7.81 6.54 -3.82
CA GLU A 30 8.45 5.46 -4.55
C GLU A 30 9.34 4.58 -3.66
N LYS A 31 9.75 3.42 -4.20
CA LYS A 31 10.57 2.43 -3.50
C LYS A 31 12.08 2.69 -3.56
N ILE A 32 12.51 3.72 -4.28
CA ILE A 32 13.92 3.89 -4.69
C ILE A 32 14.76 4.78 -3.77
N VAL A 33 14.15 5.63 -2.93
CA VAL A 33 14.89 6.56 -2.05
C VAL A 33 14.55 6.28 -0.58
N ASN A 34 15.58 6.08 0.25
CA ASN A 34 15.45 5.98 1.71
C ASN A 34 14.45 4.92 2.20
N VAL A 35 14.44 3.74 1.55
CA VAL A 35 13.59 2.61 1.94
C VAL A 35 14.47 1.47 2.48
N PRO A 36 14.48 1.21 3.80
CA PRO A 36 15.20 0.08 4.37
C PRO A 36 14.48 -1.26 4.07
N GLY A 37 15.04 -2.36 4.55
CA GLY A 37 14.40 -3.66 4.54
C GLY A 37 13.22 -3.75 5.49
N ALA A 38 12.18 -4.48 5.07
CA ALA A 38 11.03 -4.78 5.91
C ALA A 38 11.27 -6.05 6.73
N GLU A 39 11.25 -5.91 8.05
CA GLU A 39 11.41 -7.02 9.00
C GLU A 39 10.38 -8.14 8.79
N VAL A 40 9.16 -7.79 8.37
CA VAL A 40 8.05 -8.75 8.19
C VAL A 40 8.24 -9.63 6.96
N SER A 41 8.76 -9.09 5.86
CA SER A 41 8.92 -9.84 4.61
C SER A 41 10.35 -10.32 4.34
N GLY A 42 11.35 -9.81 5.08
CA GLY A 42 12.76 -10.05 4.79
C GLY A 42 13.22 -9.50 3.44
N LYS A 43 12.43 -8.60 2.83
CA LYS A 43 12.70 -7.99 1.51
C LYS A 43 12.67 -6.47 1.63
N ARG A 44 13.15 -5.77 0.61
CA ARG A 44 13.13 -4.29 0.54
C ARG A 44 11.71 -3.79 0.81
N GLY A 45 11.58 -2.81 1.72
CA GLY A 45 10.30 -2.23 2.11
C GLY A 45 9.43 -1.87 0.91
N GLY A 46 8.14 -2.17 1.00
CA GLY A 46 7.17 -1.85 -0.05
C GLY A 46 6.78 -0.38 -0.09
N ILE A 47 5.77 -0.10 -0.90
CA ILE A 47 5.15 1.21 -1.09
C ILE A 47 3.74 1.21 -0.50
N HIS A 48 3.05 2.36 -0.51
CA HIS A 48 1.67 2.47 -0.03
C HIS A 48 0.71 1.43 -0.67
N ASN A 49 0.87 1.12 -1.96
CA ASN A 49 0.06 0.09 -2.62
C ASN A 49 0.47 -1.36 -2.30
N SER A 50 1.59 -1.59 -1.61
CA SER A 50 2.00 -2.94 -1.17
C SER A 50 1.07 -3.52 -0.11
N VAL A 51 0.24 -2.69 0.53
CA VAL A 51 -0.77 -3.13 1.51
C VAL A 51 -2.19 -3.10 0.93
N THR A 52 -2.38 -2.69 -0.32
CA THR A 52 -3.72 -2.63 -0.95
C THR A 52 -3.97 -3.82 -1.86
N ARG A 53 -5.24 -4.17 -2.08
CA ARG A 53 -5.66 -5.15 -3.10
C ARG A 53 -6.84 -4.63 -3.90
N ALA A 54 -6.86 -4.88 -5.21
CA ALA A 54 -8.02 -4.58 -6.03
C ALA A 54 -9.22 -5.45 -5.60
N VAL A 55 -10.31 -4.80 -5.19
CA VAL A 55 -11.60 -5.43 -4.90
C VAL A 55 -12.64 -4.77 -5.78
N THR A 56 -13.27 -5.54 -6.65
CA THR A 56 -14.23 -5.03 -7.61
C THR A 56 -15.65 -5.05 -7.05
N LYS A 57 -16.48 -4.09 -7.48
CA LYS A 57 -17.88 -4.01 -7.10
C LYS A 57 -18.77 -4.43 -8.28
N PRO A 58 -19.63 -5.46 -8.15
CA PRO A 58 -20.47 -5.95 -9.24
C PRO A 58 -21.36 -4.88 -9.89
N THR A 59 -21.81 -3.86 -9.13
CA THR A 59 -22.59 -2.75 -9.70
C THR A 59 -21.83 -1.98 -10.78
N HIS A 60 -20.49 -1.99 -10.77
CA HIS A 60 -19.65 -1.34 -11.78
C HIS A 60 -19.36 -2.24 -12.99
N MET A 61 -19.98 -3.41 -13.08
CA MET A 61 -19.85 -4.35 -14.21
C MET A 61 -21.14 -4.44 -15.04
N ILE A 62 -22.18 -3.68 -14.70
CA ILE A 62 -23.42 -3.61 -15.48
C ILE A 62 -23.11 -3.14 -16.91
N GLY A 63 -23.75 -3.75 -17.90
CA GLY A 63 -23.58 -3.42 -19.31
C GLY A 63 -24.89 -3.61 -20.09
N GLY A 64 -24.96 -3.00 -21.28
CA GLY A 64 -26.10 -3.17 -22.19
C GLY A 64 -27.40 -2.51 -21.71
N TYR A 65 -27.34 -1.57 -20.76
CA TYR A 65 -28.53 -0.94 -20.17
C TYR A 65 -28.48 0.59 -20.25
N ALA A 66 -28.65 1.11 -21.46
CA ALA A 66 -28.66 2.56 -21.76
C ALA A 66 -27.45 3.29 -21.15
N GLN A 67 -27.63 4.10 -20.11
CA GLN A 67 -26.55 4.80 -19.40
C GLN A 67 -25.55 3.86 -18.69
N LEU A 68 -25.96 2.62 -18.39
CA LEU A 68 -25.10 1.57 -17.85
C LEU A 68 -24.63 0.67 -19.00
N ALA A 69 -23.95 1.28 -19.97
CA ALA A 69 -23.25 0.60 -21.06
C ALA A 69 -21.75 0.90 -20.97
N TRP A 70 -20.94 -0.08 -21.38
CA TRP A 70 -19.49 0.09 -21.37
C TRP A 70 -19.04 1.11 -22.42
N GLY A 71 -18.03 1.89 -22.07
CA GLY A 71 -17.29 2.76 -22.98
C GLY A 71 -15.91 3.03 -22.41
N PHE A 72 -14.93 3.27 -23.28
CA PHE A 72 -13.55 3.49 -22.84
C PHE A 72 -13.46 4.69 -21.88
N ASN A 73 -13.01 4.43 -20.65
CA ASN A 73 -12.99 5.38 -19.52
C ASN A 73 -14.36 5.97 -19.09
N TYR A 74 -15.48 5.44 -19.61
CA TYR A 74 -16.83 5.87 -19.25
C TYR A 74 -17.44 5.02 -18.13
N TYR A 75 -17.34 3.69 -18.23
CA TYR A 75 -17.94 2.77 -17.27
C TYR A 75 -17.04 1.55 -17.01
N GLY A 76 -16.94 1.12 -15.75
CA GLY A 76 -16.14 -0.03 -15.35
C GLY A 76 -15.78 -0.05 -13.87
N THR A 77 -15.16 -1.14 -13.43
CA THR A 77 -14.68 -1.30 -12.04
C THR A 77 -13.64 -0.25 -11.68
N VAL A 78 -13.63 0.17 -10.41
CA VAL A 78 -12.74 1.23 -9.90
C VAL A 78 -11.72 0.66 -8.91
N GLY A 79 -10.54 1.28 -8.84
CA GLY A 79 -9.50 0.94 -7.87
C GLY A 79 -9.70 1.61 -6.51
N ALA A 80 -10.82 1.31 -5.82
CA ALA A 80 -11.07 1.82 -4.48
C ALA A 80 -10.04 1.28 -3.47
N ASN A 81 -9.59 2.13 -2.53
CA ASN A 81 -8.45 1.81 -1.65
C ASN A 81 -8.49 2.42 -0.24
N ARG A 82 -9.57 3.12 0.14
CA ARG A 82 -9.62 3.86 1.42
C ARG A 82 -10.13 3.05 2.60
N ASP A 83 -10.81 1.94 2.31
CA ASP A 83 -11.34 1.00 3.30
C ASP A 83 -10.25 0.05 3.86
N GLU A 84 -9.01 0.17 3.39
CA GLU A 84 -7.91 -0.71 3.78
C GLU A 84 -7.45 -0.45 5.22
N PHE A 85 -7.29 -1.53 5.99
CA PHE A 85 -6.72 -1.50 7.33
C PHE A 85 -5.33 -2.11 7.36
N VAL A 86 -4.46 -1.53 8.19
CA VAL A 86 -3.07 -1.96 8.33
C VAL A 86 -2.67 -2.03 9.79
N VAL A 87 -1.76 -2.95 10.09
CA VAL A 87 -1.06 -2.97 11.37
C VAL A 87 0.11 -2.00 11.30
N VAL A 88 0.19 -1.10 12.28
CA VAL A 88 1.28 -0.16 12.46
C VAL A 88 2.12 -0.58 13.66
N ARG A 89 3.43 -0.69 13.47
CA ARG A 89 4.39 -0.95 14.55
C ARG A 89 5.67 -0.16 14.34
N LYS A 90 6.37 0.16 15.43
CA LYS A 90 7.76 0.63 15.39
C LYS A 90 8.67 -0.52 14.94
N MET A 91 9.63 -0.25 14.05
CA MET A 91 10.65 -1.22 13.65
C MET A 91 11.71 -1.33 14.76
N ASP A 92 12.25 -2.54 14.96
CA ASP A 92 13.32 -2.80 15.93
C ASP A 92 14.69 -2.60 15.29
N LYS A 93 14.91 -3.23 14.13
CA LYS A 93 16.16 -3.15 13.37
C LYS A 93 15.96 -2.46 12.02
N VAL A 94 16.90 -1.59 11.67
CA VAL A 94 16.97 -0.93 10.36
C VAL A 94 18.12 -1.54 9.57
N ASP A 95 17.83 -2.62 8.86
CA ASP A 95 18.76 -3.21 7.89
C ASP A 95 18.50 -2.60 6.51
N TRP A 96 19.54 -2.05 5.89
CA TRP A 96 19.45 -1.47 4.57
C TRP A 96 19.58 -2.50 3.44
N MET A 97 20.03 -3.74 3.70
CA MET A 97 20.19 -4.78 2.67
C MET A 97 20.88 -4.29 1.38
N ASP A 98 21.94 -3.50 1.55
CA ASP A 98 22.73 -2.95 0.43
C ASP A 98 23.90 -3.87 0.05
N GLN A 99 24.09 -4.96 0.79
CA GLN A 99 25.07 -6.00 0.46
C GLN A 99 24.55 -6.93 -0.65
N PRO A 100 25.45 -7.54 -1.44
CA PRO A 100 25.08 -8.52 -2.46
C PRO A 100 24.25 -9.67 -1.88
N ALA A 101 23.27 -10.15 -2.67
CA ALA A 101 22.44 -11.28 -2.26
C ALA A 101 23.28 -12.57 -2.19
N GLY A 102 23.63 -13.00 -0.97
CA GLY A 102 24.43 -14.20 -0.73
C GLY A 102 25.53 -14.02 0.32
N ASP A 103 25.95 -12.77 0.56
CA ASP A 103 26.94 -12.43 1.60
C ASP A 103 26.21 -12.31 2.95
N LYS A 104 25.76 -13.43 3.51
CA LYS A 104 25.37 -13.48 4.92
C LYS A 104 26.62 -13.78 5.75
N GLN A 105 27.02 -12.87 6.62
CA GLN A 105 27.80 -13.21 7.82
C GLN A 105 26.97 -14.11 8.74
#